data_AF-A0AAU6CU06-F1
#
_entry.id   AF-A0AAU6CU06-F1
#
_cell.length_a   1.000
_cell.length_b   1.000
_cell.length_c   1.000
_cell.angle_alpha   90.00
_cell.angle_beta   90.00
_cell.angle_gamma   90.00
#
_symmetry.space_group_name_H-M   'P 1'
#
loop_
_entity.id
_entity.type
_entity.pdbx_description
1 polymer ?
#
loop_
_entity_poly.entity_id
_entity_poly.type
_entity_poly.pdbx_seq_one_letter_code
_entity_poly.pdbx_strand_id
1 'polypeptide(L)'
;MAKALPAAQRRAVSGSDPATGRLSARPEVCSALTAAGLAVPHGRGGHHAYYLTAEGLRVRAELAGAAVKSAPDRAPEPRPGGGFTADDGTGQGPPPGGGARRAAEVAAAWEGLLQIRAVLLDGATDVPAPWERERCVHAVSLALEAAGCPPAGAATAGYRVTPAAEPGMAEINWSAAGPAPAALAKCARLLDSCGWQCTEHRTRDGHPFLVTSPHR
;
A
#
# COMPACT_ATOMS: atom_id res chain seq x y z
N MET A 1 -29.91 -14.39 30.13
CA MET A 1 -28.81 -13.86 30.98
C MET A 1 -27.48 -14.31 30.37
N ALA A 2 -26.92 -13.54 29.43
CA ALA A 2 -25.67 -13.91 28.77
C ALA A 2 -24.49 -13.66 29.72
N LYS A 3 -23.88 -14.72 30.23
CA LYS A 3 -22.70 -14.64 31.10
C LYS A 3 -21.58 -13.95 30.32
N ALA A 4 -21.17 -12.76 30.78
CA ALA A 4 -20.12 -12.00 30.12
C ALA A 4 -18.84 -12.87 30.03
N LEU A 5 -18.37 -13.08 28.80
CA LEU A 5 -17.17 -13.88 28.54
C LEU A 5 -15.95 -13.26 29.25
N PRO A 6 -15.20 -14.04 30.04
CA PRO A 6 -13.93 -13.60 30.61
C PRO A 6 -12.95 -13.14 29.54
N ALA A 7 -12.04 -12.21 29.88
CA ALA A 7 -11.12 -11.61 28.92
C ALA A 7 -10.25 -12.63 28.17
N ALA A 8 -9.81 -13.70 28.83
CA ALA A 8 -9.04 -14.78 28.21
C ALA A 8 -9.85 -15.57 27.17
N GLN A 9 -11.15 -15.81 27.44
CA GLN A 9 -12.06 -16.49 26.52
C GLN A 9 -12.39 -15.60 25.32
N ARG A 10 -12.64 -14.29 25.53
CA ARG A 10 -12.82 -13.34 24.42
C ARG A 10 -11.61 -13.29 23.50
N ARG A 11 -10.38 -13.21 24.06
CA ARG A 11 -9.15 -13.22 23.26
C ARG A 11 -8.98 -14.52 22.47
N ALA A 12 -9.29 -15.66 23.08
CA ALA A 12 -9.22 -16.96 22.40
C ALA A 12 -10.23 -17.07 21.24
N VAL A 13 -11.46 -16.58 21.43
CA VAL A 13 -12.50 -16.58 20.38
C VAL A 13 -12.13 -15.60 19.25
N SER A 14 -11.70 -14.38 19.57
CA SER A 14 -11.28 -13.38 18.58
C SER A 14 -10.03 -13.81 17.80
N GLY A 15 -9.06 -14.43 18.47
CA GLY A 15 -7.81 -14.92 17.88
C GLY A 15 -7.89 -16.31 17.24
N SER A 16 -9.08 -16.91 17.16
CA SER A 16 -9.29 -18.19 16.47
C SER A 16 -9.02 -18.06 14.97
N ASP A 17 -8.62 -19.17 14.35
CA ASP A 17 -8.33 -19.24 12.92
C ASP A 17 -9.55 -18.80 12.09
N PRO A 18 -9.39 -17.86 11.13
CA PRO A 18 -10.50 -17.29 10.41
C PRO A 18 -11.19 -18.24 9.43
N ALA A 19 -10.47 -19.21 8.88
CA ALA A 19 -10.99 -20.13 7.88
C ALA A 19 -11.65 -21.36 8.51
N THR A 20 -11.13 -21.80 9.65
CA THR A 20 -11.50 -23.09 10.27
C THR A 20 -12.14 -22.95 11.65
N GLY A 21 -12.04 -21.78 12.28
CA GLY A 21 -12.50 -21.56 13.66
C GLY A 21 -11.67 -22.29 14.71
N ARG A 22 -10.45 -22.74 14.37
CA ARG A 22 -9.57 -23.48 15.30
C ARG A 22 -9.07 -22.57 16.42
N LEU A 23 -9.16 -23.07 17.65
CA LEU A 23 -8.62 -22.42 18.84
C LEU A 23 -7.17 -22.84 19.08
N SER A 24 -6.33 -21.85 19.40
CA SER A 24 -4.91 -22.00 19.75
C SER A 24 -4.62 -21.66 21.23
N ALA A 25 -5.66 -21.59 22.07
CA ALA A 25 -5.55 -21.19 23.46
C ALA A 25 -5.16 -22.34 24.39
N ARG A 26 -4.82 -22.01 25.64
CA ARG A 26 -4.51 -22.98 26.69
C ARG A 26 -5.68 -23.96 26.90
N PRO A 27 -5.42 -25.24 27.24
CA PRO A 27 -6.45 -26.28 27.36
C PRO A 27 -7.60 -25.90 28.30
N GLU A 28 -7.31 -25.18 29.39
CA GLU A 28 -8.31 -24.77 30.37
C GLU A 28 -9.31 -23.75 29.79
N VAL A 29 -8.81 -22.86 28.91
CA VAL A 29 -9.64 -21.87 28.20
C VAL A 29 -10.51 -22.58 27.16
N CYS A 30 -9.96 -23.56 26.44
CA CYS A 30 -10.69 -24.37 25.47
C CYS A 30 -11.78 -25.23 26.12
N SER A 31 -11.50 -25.84 27.28
CA SER A 31 -12.47 -26.58 28.08
C SER A 31 -13.59 -25.68 28.60
N ALA A 32 -13.26 -24.48 29.07
CA ALA A 32 -14.25 -23.52 29.52
C ALA A 32 -15.14 -22.99 28.38
N LEU A 33 -14.58 -22.79 27.18
CA LEU A 33 -15.35 -22.44 25.98
C LEU A 33 -16.26 -23.60 25.52
N THR A 34 -15.81 -24.84 25.70
CA THR A 34 -16.61 -26.03 25.44
C THR A 34 -17.78 -26.13 26.41
N ALA A 35 -17.54 -25.91 27.71
CA ALA A 35 -18.58 -25.87 28.73
C ALA A 35 -19.60 -24.73 28.50
N ALA A 36 -19.18 -23.65 27.84
CA ALA A 36 -20.04 -22.55 27.41
C ALA A 36 -20.78 -22.81 26.08
N GLY A 37 -20.57 -23.96 25.43
CA GLY A 37 -21.18 -24.31 24.14
C GLY A 37 -20.59 -23.57 22.93
N LEU A 38 -19.50 -22.83 23.12
CA LEU A 38 -18.87 -22.01 22.07
C LEU A 38 -17.77 -22.74 21.31
N ALA A 39 -17.29 -23.88 21.82
CA ALA A 39 -16.29 -24.70 21.16
C ALA A 39 -16.61 -26.19 21.30
N VAL A 40 -16.06 -27.00 20.40
CA VAL A 40 -16.12 -28.45 20.46
C VAL A 40 -14.70 -29.03 20.37
N PRO A 41 -14.36 -30.01 21.23
CA PRO A 41 -13.13 -30.75 21.10
C PRO A 41 -13.22 -31.69 19.89
N HIS A 42 -12.14 -31.79 19.15
CA HIS A 42 -12.01 -32.67 18.01
C HIS A 42 -10.65 -33.37 18.06
N GLY A 43 -10.66 -34.69 18.01
CA GLY A 43 -9.44 -35.49 18.06
C GLY A 43 -9.69 -36.96 18.36
N ARG A 44 -8.86 -37.83 17.78
CA ARG A 44 -8.64 -39.21 18.22
C ARG A 44 -7.16 -39.37 18.55
N GLY A 45 -6.83 -40.11 19.60
CA GLY A 45 -5.45 -40.56 19.88
C GLY A 45 -4.48 -39.47 20.38
N GLY A 46 -4.87 -38.66 21.37
CA GLY A 46 -3.94 -37.77 22.09
C GLY A 46 -3.71 -36.37 21.49
N HIS A 47 -4.21 -36.11 20.27
CA HIS A 47 -4.23 -34.76 19.71
C HIS A 47 -5.63 -34.15 19.88
N HIS A 48 -5.78 -33.25 20.85
CA HIS A 48 -7.03 -32.52 21.08
C HIS A 48 -6.96 -31.15 20.41
N ALA A 49 -7.58 -31.03 19.23
CA ALA A 49 -7.89 -29.73 18.65
C ALA A 49 -9.23 -29.24 19.17
N TYR A 50 -9.43 -27.92 19.20
CA TYR A 50 -10.71 -27.33 19.57
C TYR A 50 -11.15 -26.38 18.46
N TYR A 51 -12.42 -26.44 18.10
CA TYR A 51 -13.01 -25.64 17.03
C TYR A 51 -14.22 -24.89 17.55
N LEU A 52 -14.43 -23.67 17.09
CA LEU A 52 -15.62 -22.90 17.42
C LEU A 52 -16.88 -23.57 16.85
N THR A 53 -17.95 -23.55 17.63
CA THR A 53 -19.29 -23.89 17.14
C THR A 53 -19.86 -22.74 16.31
N ALA A 54 -21.01 -22.94 15.67
CA ALA A 54 -21.74 -21.86 15.00
C ALA A 54 -22.01 -20.68 15.95
N GLU A 55 -22.30 -20.96 17.22
CA GLU A 55 -22.50 -19.93 18.23
C GLU A 55 -21.19 -19.23 18.63
N GLY A 56 -20.09 -19.99 18.75
CA GLY A 56 -18.75 -19.42 18.92
C GLY A 56 -18.32 -18.48 17.78
N LEU A 57 -18.68 -18.83 16.54
CA LEU A 57 -18.43 -17.99 15.36
C LEU A 57 -19.29 -16.73 15.35
N ARG A 58 -20.55 -16.78 15.80
CA ARG A 58 -21.40 -15.58 15.98
C ARG A 58 -20.80 -14.64 17.02
N VAL A 59 -20.43 -15.17 18.18
CA VAL A 59 -19.76 -14.38 19.24
C VAL A 59 -18.45 -13.77 18.72
N ARG A 60 -17.68 -14.48 17.89
CA ARG A 60 -16.48 -13.94 17.24
C ARG A 60 -16.81 -12.76 16.33
N ALA A 61 -17.86 -12.87 15.51
CA ALA A 61 -18.32 -11.80 14.64
C ALA A 61 -18.81 -10.59 15.44
N GLU A 62 -19.52 -10.81 16.54
CA GLU A 62 -19.96 -9.76 17.47
C GLU A 62 -18.78 -9.06 18.15
N LEU A 63 -17.79 -9.81 18.62
CA LEU A 63 -16.57 -9.26 19.22
C LEU A 63 -15.74 -8.45 18.19
N ALA A 64 -15.68 -8.92 16.95
CA ALA A 64 -15.05 -8.18 15.86
C ALA A 64 -15.82 -6.89 15.53
N GLY A 65 -17.16 -6.97 15.44
CA GLY A 65 -18.02 -5.81 15.21
C GLY A 65 -18.02 -4.81 16.36
N ALA A 66 -17.92 -5.28 17.62
CA ALA A 66 -17.81 -4.43 18.80
C ALA A 66 -16.45 -3.73 18.88
N ALA A 67 -15.36 -4.40 18.48
CA ALA A 67 -14.04 -3.76 18.34
C ALA A 67 -14.05 -2.63 17.30
N VAL A 68 -14.84 -2.76 16.23
CA VAL A 68 -15.05 -1.70 15.24
C VAL A 68 -15.92 -0.56 15.79
N LYS A 69 -16.87 -0.84 16.69
CA LYS A 69 -17.77 0.16 17.30
C LYS A 69 -17.19 0.93 18.50
N SER A 70 -16.16 0.40 19.16
CA SER A 70 -15.53 1.04 20.33
C SER A 70 -14.27 1.87 20.01
N ALA A 71 -13.88 1.98 18.74
CA ALA A 71 -12.92 2.99 18.33
C ALA A 71 -13.61 4.36 18.33
N PRO A 72 -13.08 5.39 19.02
CA PRO A 72 -13.66 6.73 18.95
C PRO A 72 -13.62 7.22 17.49
N ASP A 73 -14.62 8.03 17.17
CA ASP A 73 -14.84 8.73 15.90
C ASP A 73 -13.64 9.61 15.53
N ARG A 74 -12.60 8.97 15.00
CA ARG A 74 -11.72 9.58 14.01
C ARG A 74 -12.36 9.20 12.69
N ALA A 75 -12.97 10.20 12.03
CA ALA A 75 -13.34 10.13 10.61
C ALA A 75 -12.31 9.28 9.87
N PRO A 76 -12.72 8.34 8.99
CA PRO A 76 -11.80 7.36 8.44
C PRO A 76 -10.64 8.08 7.74
N GLU A 77 -9.52 8.22 8.45
CA GLU A 77 -8.23 8.35 7.80
C GLU A 77 -8.17 7.11 6.91
N PRO A 78 -8.01 7.29 5.59
CA PRO A 78 -7.99 6.18 4.67
C PRO A 78 -6.86 5.27 5.12
N ARG A 79 -7.23 4.14 5.74
CA ARG A 79 -6.32 3.05 5.96
C ARG A 79 -6.01 2.56 4.54
N PRO A 80 -4.80 2.75 4.00
CA PRO A 80 -4.52 2.18 2.70
C PRO A 80 -4.69 0.66 2.88
N GLY A 81 -5.70 0.08 2.23
CA GLY A 81 -5.53 -1.27 1.72
C GLY A 81 -4.22 -1.18 0.93
N GLY A 82 -3.20 -1.93 1.37
CA GLY A 82 -1.80 -1.69 1.03
C GLY A 82 -1.58 -1.65 -0.48
N GLY A 83 -1.79 -0.48 -1.06
CA GLY A 83 -1.54 -0.19 -2.46
C GLY A 83 -0.05 -0.08 -2.65
N PHE A 84 0.41 -0.41 -3.85
CA PHE A 84 1.79 -0.16 -4.22
C PHE A 84 2.11 1.33 -4.03
N THR A 85 3.25 1.62 -3.41
CA THR A 85 3.79 2.99 -3.29
C THR A 85 5.07 3.09 -4.12
N ALA A 86 5.05 3.99 -5.10
CA ALA A 86 6.25 4.35 -5.85
C ALA A 86 7.23 5.13 -4.95
N ASP A 87 8.51 4.88 -5.13
CA ASP A 87 9.61 5.57 -4.47
C ASP A 87 9.81 6.93 -5.15
N ASP A 88 9.54 8.00 -4.41
CA ASP A 88 9.71 9.36 -4.87
C ASP A 88 11.16 9.87 -4.71
N GLY A 89 12.07 9.04 -4.20
CA GLY A 89 13.47 9.40 -3.94
C GLY A 89 13.64 10.41 -2.81
N THR A 90 12.60 10.65 -1.99
CA THR A 90 12.68 11.58 -0.86
C THR A 90 13.29 10.96 0.39
N GLY A 91 13.45 9.64 0.42
CA GLY A 91 14.01 8.88 1.55
C GLY A 91 12.95 8.22 2.44
N GLN A 92 11.66 8.33 2.10
CA GLN A 92 10.57 7.53 2.68
C GLN A 92 10.36 6.19 1.94
N GLY A 93 11.39 5.76 1.20
CA GLY A 93 11.32 4.70 0.19
C GLY A 93 10.76 3.36 0.69
N PRO A 94 10.37 2.49 -0.25
CA PRO A 94 9.66 1.25 0.03
C PRO A 94 10.44 0.35 1.00
N PRO A 95 9.73 -0.50 1.76
CA PRO A 95 10.37 -1.41 2.70
C PRO A 95 11.40 -2.30 2.00
N PRO A 96 12.43 -2.78 2.73
CA PRO A 96 13.52 -3.54 2.12
C PRO A 96 12.99 -4.80 1.41
N GLY A 97 13.16 -4.83 0.10
CA GLY A 97 12.96 -5.96 -0.79
C GLY A 97 14.03 -5.91 -1.88
N GLY A 98 14.64 -7.04 -2.23
CA GLY A 98 15.71 -7.06 -3.23
C GLY A 98 15.25 -6.46 -4.58
N GLY A 99 16.18 -5.90 -5.35
CA GLY A 99 15.87 -5.13 -6.57
C GLY A 99 14.99 -5.86 -7.59
N ALA A 100 15.14 -7.18 -7.75
CA ALA A 100 14.30 -7.98 -8.64
C ALA A 100 12.83 -8.06 -8.19
N ARG A 101 12.59 -8.15 -6.87
CA ARG A 101 11.24 -8.14 -6.31
C ARG A 101 10.59 -6.77 -6.52
N ARG A 102 11.33 -5.69 -6.27
CA ARG A 102 10.84 -4.33 -6.51
C ARG A 102 10.47 -4.13 -7.98
N ALA A 103 11.32 -4.57 -8.90
CA ALA A 103 11.05 -4.47 -10.33
C ALA A 103 9.75 -5.19 -10.74
N ALA A 104 9.49 -6.38 -10.19
CA ALA A 104 8.24 -7.10 -10.45
C ALA A 104 7.00 -6.39 -9.87
N GLU A 105 7.11 -5.83 -8.66
CA GLU A 105 6.04 -5.06 -8.02
C GLU A 105 5.74 -3.76 -8.80
N VAL A 106 6.78 -3.05 -9.26
CA VAL A 106 6.66 -1.87 -10.13
C VAL A 106 5.98 -2.23 -11.44
N ALA A 107 6.41 -3.32 -12.10
CA ALA A 107 5.84 -3.75 -13.37
C ALA A 107 4.34 -4.08 -13.23
N ALA A 108 3.96 -4.80 -12.17
CA ALA A 108 2.56 -5.11 -11.89
C ALA A 108 1.73 -3.85 -11.57
N ALA A 109 2.29 -2.90 -10.83
CA ALA A 109 1.62 -1.63 -10.53
C ALA A 109 1.44 -0.76 -11.79
N TRP A 110 2.45 -0.72 -12.65
CA TRP A 110 2.40 -0.01 -13.94
C TRP A 110 1.37 -0.63 -14.88
N GLU A 111 1.35 -1.96 -15.01
CA GLU A 111 0.34 -2.66 -15.80
C GLU A 111 -1.07 -2.36 -15.28
N GLY A 112 -1.28 -2.44 -13.97
CA GLY A 112 -2.55 -2.08 -13.34
C GLY A 112 -2.97 -0.63 -13.63
N LEU A 113 -2.03 0.31 -13.61
CA LEU A 113 -2.27 1.71 -13.98
C LEU A 113 -2.74 1.84 -15.44
N LEU A 114 -2.06 1.19 -16.38
CA LEU A 114 -2.42 1.23 -17.80
C LEU A 114 -3.80 0.61 -18.05
N GLN A 115 -4.16 -0.46 -17.33
CA GLN A 115 -5.51 -1.03 -17.41
C GLN A 115 -6.57 -0.05 -16.89
N ILE A 116 -6.30 0.65 -15.79
CA ILE A 116 -7.20 1.68 -15.27
C ILE A 116 -7.35 2.83 -16.30
N ARG A 117 -6.25 3.29 -16.91
CA ARG A 117 -6.31 4.30 -17.99
C ARG A 117 -7.19 3.82 -19.14
N ALA A 118 -6.94 2.61 -19.65
CA ALA A 118 -7.72 2.04 -20.75
C ALA A 118 -9.22 1.97 -20.42
N VAL A 119 -9.60 1.61 -19.19
CA VAL A 119 -11.01 1.57 -18.79
C VAL A 119 -11.62 2.98 -18.66
N LEU A 120 -10.87 3.95 -18.12
CA LEU A 120 -11.40 5.29 -17.85
C LEU A 120 -11.34 6.24 -19.04
N LEU A 121 -10.50 5.95 -20.03
CA LEU A 121 -10.17 6.82 -21.17
C LEU A 121 -10.45 6.13 -22.51
N ASP A 122 -11.46 5.26 -22.56
CA ASP A 122 -11.93 4.59 -23.79
C ASP A 122 -10.81 3.90 -24.59
N GLY A 123 -9.91 3.22 -23.88
CA GLY A 123 -8.78 2.47 -24.44
C GLY A 123 -7.48 3.27 -24.55
N ALA A 124 -7.48 4.57 -24.28
CA ALA A 124 -6.25 5.36 -24.26
C ALA A 124 -5.38 5.04 -23.02
N THR A 125 -4.08 4.87 -23.23
CA THR A 125 -3.11 4.53 -22.17
C THR A 125 -1.94 5.51 -22.10
N ASP A 126 -1.79 6.34 -23.13
CA ASP A 126 -0.72 7.32 -23.33
C ASP A 126 -0.99 8.66 -22.64
N VAL A 127 -2.17 8.84 -22.05
CA VAL A 127 -2.54 10.05 -21.30
C VAL A 127 -2.87 9.73 -19.83
N PRO A 128 -2.47 10.57 -18.85
CA PRO A 128 -2.79 10.34 -17.45
C PRO A 128 -4.28 10.56 -17.17
N ALA A 129 -4.89 9.62 -16.46
CA ALA A 129 -6.28 9.70 -16.02
C ALA A 129 -6.47 10.84 -14.98
N PRO A 130 -7.70 11.37 -14.80
CA PRO A 130 -7.95 12.48 -13.89
C PRO A 130 -7.44 12.27 -12.46
N TRP A 131 -7.59 11.05 -11.91
CA TRP A 131 -7.14 10.73 -10.55
C TRP A 131 -5.61 10.69 -10.40
N GLU A 132 -4.87 10.44 -11.49
CA GLU A 132 -3.41 10.51 -11.46
C GLU A 132 -2.94 11.95 -11.26
N ARG A 133 -3.74 12.92 -11.71
CA ARG A 133 -3.47 14.37 -11.53
C ARG A 133 -3.61 14.78 -10.07
N GLU A 134 -4.50 14.13 -9.32
CA GLU A 134 -4.62 14.35 -7.88
C GLU A 134 -3.47 13.71 -7.09
N ARG A 135 -2.73 12.78 -7.72
CA ARG A 135 -1.62 12.03 -7.13
C ARG A 135 -0.35 12.13 -7.98
N CYS A 136 -0.04 13.31 -8.52
CA CYS A 136 1.03 13.49 -9.49
C CYS A 136 2.38 12.94 -9.04
N VAL A 137 2.79 13.17 -7.79
CA VAL A 137 4.06 12.65 -7.27
C VAL A 137 4.12 11.13 -7.39
N HIS A 138 3.06 10.44 -7.00
CA HIS A 138 2.99 8.98 -7.07
C HIS A 138 2.99 8.50 -8.54
N ALA A 139 2.16 9.10 -9.40
CA ALA A 139 2.03 8.67 -10.79
C ALA A 139 3.32 8.91 -11.60
N VAL A 140 3.97 10.07 -11.41
CA VAL A 140 5.25 10.41 -12.04
C VAL A 140 6.37 9.49 -11.52
N SER A 141 6.42 9.24 -10.20
CA SER A 141 7.42 8.32 -9.63
C SER A 141 7.26 6.90 -10.15
N LEU A 142 6.02 6.40 -10.24
CA LEU A 142 5.73 5.07 -10.78
C LEU A 142 6.16 4.96 -12.26
N ALA A 143 5.89 5.99 -13.07
CA ALA A 143 6.32 6.02 -14.47
C ALA A 143 7.85 6.00 -14.59
N LEU A 144 8.58 6.74 -13.73
CA LEU A 144 10.04 6.74 -13.71
C LEU A 144 10.61 5.38 -13.28
N GLU A 145 10.06 4.76 -12.23
CA GLU A 145 10.50 3.42 -11.81
C GLU A 145 10.22 2.37 -12.89
N ALA A 146 9.04 2.39 -13.51
CA ALA A 146 8.66 1.47 -14.57
C ALA A 146 9.58 1.61 -15.80
N ALA A 147 10.08 2.83 -16.05
CA ALA A 147 11.07 3.11 -17.08
C ALA A 147 12.53 2.79 -16.65
N GLY A 148 12.74 2.27 -15.44
CA GLY A 148 14.05 1.91 -14.92
C GLY A 148 14.93 3.12 -14.54
N CYS A 149 14.35 4.30 -14.32
CA CYS A 149 15.06 5.40 -13.68
C CYS A 149 15.17 5.12 -12.18
N PRO A 150 16.37 5.27 -11.57
CA PRO A 150 16.53 4.99 -10.14
C PRO A 150 16.05 6.19 -9.29
N PRO A 151 15.30 5.94 -8.20
CA PRO A 151 15.04 6.95 -7.18
C PRO A 151 16.34 7.31 -6.44
N ALA A 152 16.42 8.55 -5.96
CA ALA A 152 17.51 8.97 -5.09
C ALA A 152 17.44 8.24 -3.75
N GLY A 153 18.57 7.69 -3.31
CA GLY A 153 18.71 7.05 -2.01
C GLY A 153 19.70 7.83 -1.13
N ALA A 154 19.86 7.38 0.12
CA ALA A 154 20.78 8.03 1.08
C ALA A 154 22.24 8.12 0.58
N ALA A 155 22.66 7.18 -0.28
CA ALA A 155 24.00 7.12 -0.86
C ALA A 155 24.00 6.91 -2.38
N THR A 156 22.83 6.97 -3.04
CA THR A 156 22.68 6.69 -4.47
C THR A 156 22.09 7.89 -5.19
N ALA A 157 22.74 8.29 -6.28
CA ALA A 157 22.22 9.32 -7.16
C ALA A 157 20.94 8.83 -7.86
N GLY A 158 19.99 9.73 -8.07
CA GLY A 158 18.71 9.39 -8.67
C GLY A 158 17.77 10.58 -8.72
N TYR A 159 16.55 10.32 -9.22
CA TYR A 159 15.52 11.34 -9.23
C TYR A 159 14.97 11.57 -7.82
N ARG A 160 14.49 12.78 -7.58
CA ARG A 160 13.60 13.10 -6.46
C ARG A 160 12.37 13.76 -7.05
N VAL A 161 11.19 13.23 -6.73
CA VAL A 161 9.90 13.80 -7.15
C VAL A 161 9.26 14.45 -5.93
N THR A 162 8.92 15.73 -6.06
CA THR A 162 8.19 16.48 -5.03
C THR A 162 6.96 17.15 -5.63
N PRO A 163 5.95 17.52 -4.82
CA PRO A 163 4.87 18.36 -5.31
C PRO A 163 5.44 19.68 -5.85
N ALA A 164 4.94 20.14 -6.99
CA ALA A 164 5.21 21.50 -7.47
C ALA A 164 4.29 22.52 -6.76
N ALA A 165 4.55 23.81 -6.97
CA ALA A 165 3.69 24.87 -6.45
C ALA A 165 2.26 24.84 -7.02
N GLU A 166 2.10 24.46 -8.29
CA GLU A 166 0.79 24.33 -8.92
C GLU A 166 0.18 22.93 -8.66
N PRO A 167 -1.11 22.85 -8.25
CA PRO A 167 -1.79 21.56 -8.09
C PRO A 167 -1.79 20.75 -9.38
N GLY A 168 -1.55 19.44 -9.26
CA GLY A 168 -1.49 18.55 -10.42
C GLY A 168 -0.17 18.64 -11.19
N MET A 169 0.86 19.24 -10.61
CA MET A 169 2.22 19.24 -11.14
C MET A 169 3.21 18.62 -10.14
N ALA A 170 4.32 18.10 -10.66
CA ALA A 170 5.40 17.55 -9.86
C ALA A 170 6.74 18.14 -10.29
N GLU A 171 7.60 18.44 -9.33
CA GLU A 171 8.98 18.83 -9.54
C GLU A 171 9.88 17.60 -9.52
N ILE A 172 10.83 17.54 -10.45
CA ILE A 172 11.82 16.47 -10.54
C ILE A 172 13.21 17.07 -10.47
N ASN A 173 13.93 16.71 -9.43
CA ASN A 173 15.32 17.09 -9.19
C ASN A 173 16.19 15.83 -9.37
N TRP A 174 17.48 16.01 -9.61
CA TRP A 174 18.43 14.90 -9.61
C TRP A 174 19.40 15.05 -8.43
N SER A 175 19.27 14.17 -7.43
CA SER A 175 20.24 14.09 -6.34
C SER A 175 21.49 13.41 -6.88
N ALA A 176 22.64 14.07 -6.84
CA ALA A 176 23.81 13.64 -7.61
C ALA A 176 25.11 13.53 -6.81
N ALA A 177 25.92 12.55 -7.20
CA ALA A 177 27.36 12.71 -7.40
C ALA A 177 27.64 12.50 -8.92
N GLY A 178 27.18 13.42 -9.79
CA GLY A 178 27.26 13.28 -11.27
C GLY A 178 26.47 14.35 -12.05
N PRO A 179 26.48 14.35 -13.41
CA PRO A 179 25.89 15.43 -14.20
C PRO A 179 24.35 15.34 -14.27
N ALA A 180 23.68 16.11 -13.41
CA ALA A 180 22.22 16.25 -13.34
C ALA A 180 21.50 16.54 -14.69
N PRO A 181 22.03 17.37 -15.61
CA PRO A 181 21.28 17.75 -16.83
C PRO A 181 20.94 16.59 -17.76
N ALA A 182 21.91 15.68 -18.02
CA ALA A 182 21.69 14.55 -18.92
C ALA A 182 20.67 13.54 -18.35
N ALA A 183 20.69 13.36 -17.02
CA ALA A 183 19.75 12.50 -16.32
C ALA A 183 18.32 13.09 -16.36
N LEU A 184 18.16 14.39 -16.10
CA LEU A 184 16.88 15.07 -16.23
C LEU A 184 16.34 15.01 -17.66
N ALA A 185 17.18 15.24 -18.67
CA ALA A 185 16.77 15.11 -20.07
C ALA A 185 16.30 13.68 -20.41
N LYS A 186 16.88 12.64 -19.80
CA LYS A 186 16.40 11.26 -19.93
C LYS A 186 15.02 11.10 -19.26
N CYS A 187 14.84 11.60 -18.04
CA CYS A 187 13.55 11.55 -17.35
C CYS A 187 12.44 12.23 -18.16
N ALA A 188 12.71 13.42 -18.73
CA ALA A 188 11.76 14.15 -19.56
C ALA A 188 11.28 13.33 -20.76
N ARG A 189 12.19 12.67 -21.50
CA ARG A 189 11.82 11.83 -22.65
C ARG A 189 10.98 10.61 -22.26
N LEU A 190 11.27 10.00 -21.12
CA LEU A 190 10.52 8.84 -20.62
C LEU A 190 9.10 9.26 -20.20
N LEU A 191 9.01 10.38 -19.49
CA LEU A 191 7.74 10.93 -19.03
C LEU A 191 6.84 11.38 -20.18
N ASP A 192 7.43 11.96 -21.23
CA ASP A 192 6.71 12.33 -22.45
C ASP A 192 5.98 11.13 -23.07
N SER A 193 6.65 9.98 -23.18
CA SER A 193 6.03 8.74 -23.67
C SER A 193 4.92 8.16 -22.77
N CYS A 194 4.82 8.65 -21.54
CA CYS A 194 3.83 8.23 -20.54
C CYS A 194 2.69 9.24 -20.36
N GLY A 195 2.65 10.31 -21.18
CA GLY A 195 1.60 11.31 -21.13
C GLY A 195 1.91 12.54 -20.29
N TRP A 196 3.18 12.74 -19.92
CA TRP A 196 3.61 13.83 -19.06
C TRP A 196 4.56 14.77 -19.79
N GLN A 197 4.18 16.04 -19.91
CA GLN A 197 5.07 17.07 -20.43
C GLN A 197 6.01 17.59 -19.32
N CYS A 198 7.29 17.74 -19.63
CA CYS A 198 8.29 18.29 -18.73
C CYS A 198 8.85 19.61 -19.27
N THR A 199 8.96 20.61 -18.40
CA THR A 199 9.64 21.88 -18.68
C THR A 199 10.86 22.01 -17.78
N GLU A 200 12.02 22.39 -18.34
CA GLU A 200 13.24 22.60 -17.55
C GLU A 200 13.26 24.00 -16.94
N HIS A 201 13.61 24.04 -15.66
CA HIS A 201 13.77 25.26 -14.87
C HIS A 201 15.09 25.21 -14.11
N ARG A 202 15.47 26.34 -13.51
CA ARG A 202 16.66 26.43 -12.65
C ARG A 202 16.30 27.06 -11.33
N THR A 203 16.86 26.51 -10.25
CA THR A 203 16.77 27.14 -8.94
C THR A 203 17.54 28.46 -8.95
N ARG A 204 17.39 29.25 -7.88
CA ARG A 204 18.17 30.47 -7.69
C ARG A 204 19.69 30.21 -7.71
N ASP A 205 20.12 29.04 -7.22
CA ASP A 205 21.51 28.61 -7.19
C ASP A 205 21.99 27.99 -8.52
N GLY A 206 21.12 28.01 -9.55
CA GLY A 206 21.44 27.53 -10.90
C GLY A 206 21.31 26.01 -11.09
N HIS A 207 20.79 25.27 -10.10
CA HIS A 207 20.58 23.83 -10.23
C HIS A 207 19.37 23.55 -11.14
N PRO A 208 19.51 22.69 -12.16
CA PRO A 208 18.40 22.35 -13.04
C PRO A 208 17.40 21.44 -12.34
N PHE A 209 16.12 21.62 -12.66
CA PHE A 209 15.02 20.74 -12.27
C PHE A 209 13.94 20.74 -13.35
N LEU A 210 13.06 19.74 -13.35
CA LEU A 210 11.91 19.69 -14.25
C LEU A 210 10.64 20.03 -13.49
N VAL A 211 9.74 20.78 -14.11
CA VAL A 211 8.33 20.84 -13.72
C VAL A 211 7.55 19.97 -14.69
N THR A 212 6.83 18.99 -14.16
CA THR A 212 6.09 17.98 -14.90
C THR A 212 4.60 18.20 -14.74
N SER A 213 3.87 18.19 -15.85
CA SER A 213 2.42 18.31 -15.89
C SER A 213 1.83 17.33 -16.91
N PRO A 214 0.54 16.96 -16.81
CA PRO A 214 -0.09 16.10 -17.80
C PRO A 214 -0.11 16.78 -19.17
N HIS A 215 0.00 16.01 -20.26
CA HIS A 215 -0.40 16.47 -21.59
C HIS A 215 -1.88 16.90 -21.59
N ARG A 216 -2.19 17.95 -22.34
CA ARG A 216 -3.55 18.50 -22.44
C ARG A 216 -4.33 17.87 -23.58
#